data_AF-A0A809Z4I6-F1
#
_entry.id   AF-A0A809Z4I6-F1
#
_cell.length_a   1.000
_cell.length_b   1.000
_cell.length_c   1.000
_cell.angle_alpha   90.00
_cell.angle_beta   90.00
_cell.angle_gamma   90.00
#
_symmetry.space_group_name_H-M   'P 1'
#
loop_
_entity.id
_entity.type
_entity.pdbx_description
1 polymer ?
#
loop_
_entity_poly.entity_id
_entity_poly.type
_entity_poly.pdbx_seq_one_letter_code
_entity_poly.pdbx_strand_id
1 'polypeptide(L)' 'MLEEFYRVVFRKKIYPSITALQSDLDEWIAAYNEVRPHQGRWCYGKTPMQTLRDASALSREKLLPAAWGRT' A
#
# COMPACT_ATOMS: atom_id res chain seq x y z
N MET A 1 1.67 -8.68 -1.18
CA MET A 1 0.22 -8.89 -1.41
C MET A 1 -0.13 -10.30 -1.92
N LEU A 2 0.24 -10.73 -3.13
CA LEU A 2 -0.07 -12.09 -3.62
C LEU A 2 0.49 -13.20 -2.72
N GLU A 3 1.79 -13.13 -2.42
CA GLU A 3 2.48 -14.13 -1.60
C GLU A 3 2.13 -14.04 -0.12
N GLU A 4 1.93 -12.83 0.38
CA GLU A 4 1.77 -12.56 1.82
C GLU A 4 0.32 -12.62 2.28
N PHE A 5 -0.64 -12.24 1.44
CA PHE A 5 -2.06 -12.26 1.76
C PHE A 5 -2.78 -13.39 1.02
N TYR A 6 -3.01 -13.25 -0.29
CA TYR A 6 -3.91 -14.15 -1.03
C TYR A 6 -3.52 -15.63 -0.94
N ARG A 7 -2.25 -15.96 -1.20
CA ARG A 7 -1.76 -17.34 -1.07
C ARG A 7 -1.88 -17.89 0.35
N VAL A 8 -1.76 -17.05 1.37
CA VAL A 8 -1.87 -17.47 2.78
C VAL A 8 -3.33 -17.68 3.17
N VAL A 9 -4.22 -16.73 2.87
CA VAL A 9 -5.62 -16.78 3.31
C VAL A 9 -6.40 -17.86 2.58
N PHE A 10 -6.16 -18.07 1.27
CA PHE A 10 -6.84 -19.14 0.53
C PHE A 10 -6.40 -20.55 0.92
N ARG A 11 -5.27 -20.71 1.62
CA ARG A 11 -4.92 -22.00 2.25
C ARG A 11 -5.62 -22.23 3.60
N LYS A 12 -6.15 -21.16 4.23
CA LYS A 12 -6.69 -21.20 5.59
C LYS A 12 -8.22 -21.09 5.65
N LYS A 13 -8.83 -20.36 4.72
CA LYS A 13 -10.24 -19.99 4.77
C LYS A 13 -10.85 -20.05 3.36
N ILE A 14 -12.01 -20.70 3.25
CA ILE A 14 -12.86 -20.63 2.06
C ILE A 14 -13.84 -19.48 2.29
N TYR A 15 -13.88 -18.54 1.36
CA TYR A 15 -14.72 -17.37 1.45
C TYR A 15 -16.04 -17.59 0.70
N PRO A 16 -17.21 -17.30 1.32
CA PRO A 16 -18.50 -17.50 0.67
C PRO A 16 -18.85 -16.39 -0.34
N SER A 17 -18.15 -15.25 -0.28
CA SER A 17 -18.36 -14.12 -1.18
C SER A 17 -17.09 -13.27 -1.29
N ILE A 18 -17.03 -12.44 -2.34
CA ILE A 18 -15.95 -11.47 -2.54
C ILE A 18 -15.94 -10.44 -1.40
N THR A 19 -17.10 -10.01 -0.90
CA THR A 19 -17.21 -9.06 0.22
C THR A 19 -16.53 -9.58 1.49
N ALA A 20 -16.67 -10.88 1.78
CA ALA A 20 -16.03 -11.49 2.93
C ALA A 20 -14.49 -11.53 2.77
N LEU A 21 -13.99 -11.77 1.55
CA LEU A 21 -12.56 -11.69 1.25
C LEU A 21 -12.04 -10.24 1.35
N GLN A 22 -12.81 -9.28 0.85
CA GLN A 22 -12.45 -7.86 0.85
C GLN A 22 -12.30 -7.33 2.28
N SER A 23 -13.17 -7.75 3.20
CA SER A 23 -13.09 -7.32 4.61
C SER A 23 -11.76 -7.74 5.26
N ASP A 24 -11.36 -9.01 5.09
CA ASP A 24 -10.06 -9.49 5.60
C ASP A 24 -8.88 -8.80 4.89
N LEU A 25 -9.02 -8.46 3.60
CA LEU A 25 -8.00 -7.77 2.82
C LEU A 25 -7.82 -6.33 3.30
N ASP A 26 -8.91 -5.61 3.57
CA ASP A 26 -8.88 -4.22 4.04
C ASP A 26 -8.15 -4.12 5.38
N GLU A 27 -8.46 -5.02 6.32
CA GLU A 27 -7.76 -5.12 7.60
C GLU A 27 -6.27 -5.41 7.40
N TRP A 28 -5.95 -6.38 6.54
CA TRP A 28 -4.56 -6.74 6.26
C TRP A 28 -3.77 -5.60 5.62
N ILE A 29 -4.37 -4.87 4.66
CA ILE A 29 -3.75 -3.72 4.01
C ILE A 29 -3.50 -2.61 5.02
N ALA A 30 -4.46 -2.31 5.90
CA ALA A 30 -4.28 -1.29 6.94
C ALA A 30 -3.06 -1.62 7.82
N ALA A 31 -2.96 -2.86 8.30
CA ALA A 31 -1.81 -3.29 9.09
C ALA A 31 -0.49 -3.23 8.30
N TYR A 32 -0.48 -3.68 7.04
CA TYR A 32 0.70 -3.64 6.18
C TYR A 32 1.20 -2.20 5.96
N ASN A 33 0.27 -1.27 5.72
CA ASN A 33 0.57 0.11 5.37
C ASN A 33 0.94 0.98 6.58
N GLU A 34 0.34 0.73 7.74
CA GLU A 34 0.41 1.64 8.89
C GLU A 34 1.21 1.10 10.06
N VAL A 35 1.35 -0.21 10.21
CA VAL A 35 1.99 -0.82 11.39
C VAL A 35 3.36 -1.40 11.05
N ARG A 36 3.53 -2.00 9.87
CA ARG A 36 4.75 -2.73 9.53
C ARG A 36 5.84 -1.80 8.96
N PRO A 37 6.97 -1.59 9.66
CA PRO A 37 8.10 -0.86 9.09
C PRO A 37 8.77 -1.66 7.97
N HIS A 38 9.16 -0.99 6.89
CA HIS A 38 9.89 -1.63 5.80
C HIS A 38 11.39 -1.69 6.12
N GLN A 39 12.00 -2.86 5.86
CA GLN A 39 13.41 -3.16 6.19
C GLN A 39 14.41 -2.69 5.12
N GLY A 40 13.96 -1.92 4.13
CA GLY A 40 14.86 -1.37 3.11
C GLY A 40 15.85 -0.40 3.75
N ARG A 41 17.13 -0.45 3.33
CA ARG A 41 18.20 0.48 3.77
C ARG A 41 17.75 1.95 3.73
N TRP A 42 16.96 2.31 2.74
CA TRP A 42 16.47 3.67 2.49
C TRP A 42 15.06 3.94 3.01
N CYS A 43 14.42 2.95 3.63
CA CYS A 43 13.10 3.10 4.26
C CYS A 43 13.23 3.62 5.71
N TYR A 44 14.43 3.59 6.30
CA TYR A 44 14.72 4.13 7.64
C TYR A 44 13.77 3.65 8.74
N GLY A 45 13.30 2.41 8.65
CA GLY A 45 12.34 1.84 9.60
C GLY A 45 10.96 2.50 9.57
N LYS A 46 10.66 3.30 8.55
CA LYS A 46 9.34 3.91 8.35
C LYS A 46 8.36 2.89 7.79
N THR A 47 7.09 3.10 8.10
CA THR A 47 5.99 2.37 7.46
C THR A 47 5.76 2.90 6.04
N PRO A 48 5.10 2.12 5.16
CA PRO A 48 4.73 2.57 3.82
C PRO A 48 4.01 3.93 3.83
N MET A 49 3.04 4.10 4.73
CA MET A 49 2.26 5.34 4.80
C MET A 49 3.07 6.53 5.28
N GLN A 50 4.01 6.33 6.20
CA GLN A 50 4.93 7.39 6.60
C GLN A 50 5.81 7.82 5.42
N THR A 51 6.39 6.84 4.71
CA THR A 51 7.23 7.10 3.53
C THR A 51 6.46 7.87 2.46
N LEU A 52 5.21 7.47 2.18
CA LEU A 52 4.35 8.14 1.22
C LEU A 52 4.05 9.59 1.61
N ARG A 53 3.71 9.84 2.88
CA ARG A 53 3.42 11.18 3.39
C ARG A 53 4.65 12.07 3.32
N ASP A 54 5.82 11.56 3.69
CA ASP A 54 7.09 12.29 3.63
C ASP A 54 7.46 12.68 2.18
N ALA A 55 7.18 11.79 1.22
CA ALA A 55 7.44 12.04 -0.19
C ALA A 55 6.48 13.06 -0.84
N SER A 56 5.38 13.42 -0.17
CA SER A 56 4.35 14.31 -0.75
C SER A 56 4.85 15.74 -1.02
N ALA A 57 5.77 16.25 -0.20
CA ALA A 57 6.38 17.56 -0.42
C ALA A 57 7.30 17.54 -1.66
N LEU A 58 8.10 16.48 -1.77
CA LEU A 58 9.01 16.27 -2.91
C LEU A 58 8.23 16.10 -4.22
N SER A 59 7.13 15.35 -4.21
CA SER A 59 6.31 15.17 -5.42
C SER A 59 5.68 16.48 -5.89
N ARG A 60 5.25 17.36 -4.96
CA ARG A 60 4.72 18.69 -5.31
C ARG A 60 5.75 19.60 -5.94
N GLU A 61 6.99 19.58 -5.46
CA GLU A 61 8.09 20.36 -6.05
C GLU A 61 8.47 19.86 -7.45
N LYS A 62 8.30 18.55 -7.70
CA LYS A 62 8.63 17.90 -8.99
C LYS A 62 7.43 17.73 -9.91
N LEU A 63 6.27 18.32 -9.60
CA LEU A 63 5.15 18.40 -10.52
C LEU A 63 5.59 19.21 -11.74
N LEU A 64 5.82 18.51 -12.86
CA LEU A 64 6.04 19.17 -14.14
C LEU A 64 4.78 20.00 -14.46
N PRO A 65 4.90 21.26 -14.90
CA PRO A 65 3.78 21.98 -15.49
C PRO A 65 3.19 21.06 -16.56
N ALA A 66 1.87 20.86 -16.52
CA ALA A 66 1.19 19.96 -17.43
C ALA A 66 1.66 20.24 -18.86
N ALA A 67 2.53 19.37 -19.40
CA ALA A 67 2.90 19.34 -20.81
C ALA A 67 1.76 18.73 -21.64
N TRP A 68 0.52 19.03 -21.26
CA TRP A 68 -0.66 18.82 -22.06
C TRP A 68 -1.20 20.20 -22.37
N GLY A 69 -0.73 20.73 -23.50
CA GLY A 69 -1.37 21.85 -24.16
C GLY A 69 -2.86 21.52 -24.31
N ARG A 70 -3.70 22.37 -23.73
CA ARG A 70 -5.05 22.55 -24.22
C ARG A 70 -4.91 23.19 -25.61
N THR A 71 -4.99 22.36 -26.64
CA THR A 71 -5.42 22.70 -28.00
C THR A 71 -6.15 21.49 -28.53
#